data_AF-A0A7S2JZI0-F1
#
_entry.id   AF-A0A7S2JZI0-F1
#
_cell.length_a   1.000
_cell.length_b   1.000
_cell.length_c   1.000
_cell.angle_alpha   90.00
_cell.angle_beta   90.00
_cell.angle_gamma   90.00
#
_symmetry.space_group_name_H-M   'P 1'
#
loop_
_entity.id
_entity.type
_entity.pdbx_description
1 polymer ?
#
loop_
_entity_poly.entity_id
_entity_poly.type
_entity_poly.pdbx_seq_one_letter_code
_entity_poly.pdbx_strand_id
1 'polypeptide(L)'
;IYDADHHPDPQSLLLLFEKMVRMDQDCVQGSYYMRNLSDNQFGCSPCVFPCLARIIDAEFFTDWFLMKLVSRVFLGSGYFSGSNALWKTDVLASRDFSVTAQTEDVDMAIQ
;
A
#
# COMPACT_ATOMS: atom_id res chain seq x y z
N ILE A 1 -5.02 -6.89 -6.26
CA ILE A 1 -6.11 -6.01 -5.79
C ILE A 1 -5.63 -4.58 -5.98
N TYR A 2 -6.43 -3.77 -6.67
CA TYR A 2 -6.17 -2.36 -6.93
C TYR A 2 -7.46 -1.58 -6.73
N ASP A 3 -7.40 -0.45 -6.03
CA ASP A 3 -8.52 0.49 -5.97
C ASP A 3 -8.70 1.22 -7.30
N ALA A 4 -9.88 1.78 -7.49
CA ALA A 4 -10.27 2.45 -8.72
C ALA A 4 -9.44 3.70 -9.04
N ASP A 5 -8.83 4.33 -8.03
CA ASP A 5 -7.98 5.52 -8.16
C ASP A 5 -6.48 5.17 -8.27
N HIS A 6 -6.12 3.89 -8.15
CA HIS A 6 -4.73 3.44 -8.26
C HIS A 6 -4.33 3.22 -9.71
N HIS A 7 -3.20 3.83 -10.08
CA HIS A 7 -2.63 3.76 -11.41
C HIS A 7 -1.29 3.00 -11.35
N PRO A 8 -1.29 1.66 -11.40
CA PRO A 8 -0.08 0.86 -11.23
C PRO A 8 0.96 1.17 -12.30
N ASP A 9 2.24 1.05 -11.91
CA ASP A 9 3.31 1.03 -12.89
C ASP A 9 3.18 -0.18 -13.82
N PRO A 10 3.52 -0.06 -15.12
CA PRO A 10 3.37 -1.15 -16.08
C PRO A 10 4.05 -2.46 -15.65
N GLN A 11 5.10 -2.37 -14.83
CA GLN A 11 5.87 -3.51 -14.33
C GLN A 11 5.48 -3.97 -12.92
N SER A 12 4.57 -3.27 -12.23
CA SER A 12 4.27 -3.56 -10.81
C SER A 12 3.80 -5.00 -10.61
N LEU A 13 2.88 -5.47 -11.46
CA LEU A 13 2.35 -6.84 -11.36
C LEU A 13 3.44 -7.90 -11.54
N LEU A 14 4.34 -7.71 -12.51
CA LEU A 14 5.44 -8.63 -12.75
C LEU A 14 6.38 -8.71 -11.54
N LEU A 15 6.70 -7.56 -10.94
CA LEU A 15 7.57 -7.49 -9.76
C LEU A 15 6.91 -8.13 -8.53
N LEU A 16 5.61 -7.91 -8.33
CA LEU A 16 4.85 -8.54 -7.25
C LEU A 16 4.82 -10.06 -7.41
N PHE A 17 4.58 -10.54 -8.63
CA PHE A 17 4.56 -11.97 -8.95
C PHE A 17 5.93 -12.63 -8.78
N GLU A 18 7.00 -12.03 -9.32
CA GLU A 18 8.36 -12.54 -9.16
C GLU A 18 8.71 -12.68 -7.67
N LYS A 19 8.40 -11.66 -6.87
CA LYS A 19 8.66 -11.66 -5.44
C LYS A 19 7.83 -12.73 -4.71
N MET A 20 6.55 -12.87 -5.05
CA MET A 20 5.66 -13.87 -4.48
C MET A 20 6.22 -15.29 -4.69
N VAL A 21 6.61 -15.61 -5.92
CA VAL A 21 7.17 -16.93 -6.28
C VAL A 21 8.53 -17.15 -5.62
N ARG A 22 9.42 -16.16 -5.68
CA ARG A 22 10.79 -16.28 -5.15
C ARG A 22 10.82 -16.46 -3.63
N MET A 23 9.88 -15.84 -2.92
CA MET A 23 9.81 -15.83 -1.46
C MET A 23 8.77 -16.80 -0.89
N ASP A 24 8.03 -17.52 -1.75
CA ASP A 24 6.87 -18.35 -1.41
C ASP A 24 5.91 -17.68 -0.40
N GLN A 25 5.46 -16.48 -0.74
CA GLN A 25 4.52 -15.73 0.12
C GLN A 25 3.08 -15.86 -0.36
N ASP A 26 2.14 -15.87 0.58
CA ASP A 26 0.72 -15.92 0.25
C ASP A 26 0.17 -14.56 -0.20
N CYS A 27 0.81 -13.48 0.26
CA CYS A 27 0.53 -12.10 -0.12
C CYS A 27 1.82 -11.34 -0.35
N VAL A 28 1.82 -10.47 -1.37
CA VAL A 28 2.86 -9.46 -1.56
C VAL A 28 2.20 -8.09 -1.71
N GLN A 29 2.50 -7.21 -0.77
CA GLN A 29 2.11 -5.80 -0.79
C GLN A 29 3.14 -4.97 -1.58
N GLY A 30 2.67 -4.21 -2.55
CA GLY A 30 3.41 -3.15 -3.23
C GLY A 30 3.34 -1.83 -2.45
N SER A 31 4.25 -0.91 -2.74
CA SER A 31 4.27 0.41 -2.11
C SER A 31 3.25 1.37 -2.75
N TYR A 32 2.76 2.33 -1.98
CA TYR A 32 2.03 3.48 -2.52
C TYR A 32 2.93 4.70 -2.61
N TYR A 33 2.65 5.55 -3.59
CA TYR A 33 3.22 6.87 -3.70
C TYR A 33 2.29 7.77 -4.50
N MET A 34 2.31 9.07 -4.19
CA MET A 34 1.48 10.06 -4.87
C MET A 34 2.17 10.54 -6.15
N ARG A 35 1.45 10.56 -7.28
CA ARG A 35 1.99 11.06 -8.57
C ARG A 35 1.73 12.55 -8.81
N ASN A 36 0.58 13.05 -8.38
CA ASN A 36 0.09 14.37 -8.75
C ASN A 36 0.38 15.45 -7.68
N LEU A 37 1.61 15.50 -7.18
CA LEU A 37 1.99 16.48 -6.14
C LEU A 37 1.88 17.94 -6.60
N SER A 38 1.97 18.18 -7.91
CA SER A 38 1.80 19.50 -8.54
C SER A 38 0.33 19.90 -8.75
N ASP A 39 -0.54 18.92 -8.99
CA ASP A 39 -1.95 19.13 -9.37
C ASP A 39 -2.90 19.00 -8.18
N ASN A 40 -2.38 18.55 -7.04
CA ASN A 40 -3.06 18.70 -5.77
C ASN A 40 -3.44 20.17 -5.62
N GLN A 41 -4.73 20.47 -5.47
CA GLN A 41 -5.30 21.82 -5.29
C GLN A 41 -4.78 22.54 -4.02
N PHE A 42 -3.78 21.95 -3.36
CA PHE A 42 -3.01 22.43 -2.22
C PHE A 42 -1.56 22.80 -2.57
N GLY A 43 -1.15 22.70 -3.84
CA GLY A 43 0.14 23.18 -4.33
C GLY A 43 0.17 24.70 -4.27
N CYS A 44 0.93 25.26 -3.33
CA CYS A 44 1.15 26.70 -3.12
C CYS A 44 -0.09 27.57 -3.43
N SER A 45 -1.26 27.16 -2.96
CA SER A 45 -2.41 28.05 -2.87
C SER A 45 -2.05 29.17 -1.87
N PRO A 46 -2.59 30.41 -1.96
CA PRO A 46 -2.37 31.47 -0.97
C PRO A 46 -3.06 31.17 0.38
N CYS A 47 -3.03 29.90 0.80
CA CYS A 47 -3.57 29.35 2.02
C CYS A 47 -2.46 29.23 3.06
N VAL A 48 -2.88 29.12 4.32
CA VAL A 48 -2.06 29.16 5.54
C VAL A 48 -0.90 28.15 5.59
N PHE A 49 -0.90 27.10 4.75
CA PHE A 49 0.16 26.07 4.68
C PHE A 49 0.61 25.78 3.24
N PRO A 50 1.50 26.61 2.65
CA PRO A 50 1.93 26.48 1.26
C PRO A 50 2.71 25.18 0.94
N CYS A 51 3.16 24.44 1.95
CA CYS A 51 3.94 23.20 1.80
C CYS A 51 3.20 21.93 2.25
N LEU A 52 1.89 21.99 2.53
CA LEU A 52 1.15 20.84 3.07
C LEU A 52 1.28 19.60 2.18
N ALA A 53 1.20 19.76 0.86
CA ALA A 53 1.38 18.66 -0.09
C ALA A 53 2.74 17.96 0.05
N ARG A 54 3.80 18.70 0.42
CA ARG A 54 5.15 18.13 0.64
C ARG A 54 5.27 17.42 1.97
N ILE A 55 4.54 17.87 2.99
CA ILE A 55 4.47 17.20 4.28
C ILE A 55 3.73 15.86 4.14
N ILE A 56 2.60 15.85 3.43
CA ILE A 56 1.84 14.63 3.14
C ILE A 56 2.69 13.66 2.30
N ASP A 57 3.45 14.17 1.32
CA ASP A 57 4.37 13.34 0.54
C ASP A 57 5.46 12.71 1.42
N ALA A 58 6.05 13.48 2.33
CA ALA A 58 7.03 12.98 3.29
C ALA A 58 6.43 11.94 4.25
N GLU A 59 5.18 12.13 4.68
CA GLU A 59 4.44 11.18 5.50
C GLU A 59 4.23 9.85 4.75
N PHE A 60 3.70 9.91 3.52
CA PHE A 60 3.51 8.73 2.67
C PHE A 60 4.82 8.00 2.42
N PHE A 61 5.89 8.73 2.09
CA PHE A 61 7.19 8.13 1.90
C PHE A 61 7.68 7.42 3.16
N THR A 62 7.56 8.08 4.32
CA THR A 62 7.97 7.53 5.60
C THR A 62 7.20 6.25 5.92
N ASP A 63 5.87 6.27 5.79
CA ASP A 63 5.06 5.10 6.11
C ASP A 63 5.39 3.93 5.16
N TRP A 64 5.39 4.17 3.85
CA TRP A 64 5.50 3.12 2.84
C TRP A 64 6.89 2.56 2.63
N PHE A 65 7.93 3.39 2.72
CA PHE A 65 9.30 2.98 2.40
C PHE A 65 10.16 2.78 3.65
N LEU A 66 9.90 3.51 4.74
CA LEU A 66 10.63 3.34 5.99
C LEU A 66 9.89 2.41 6.95
N MET A 67 8.64 2.71 7.32
CA MET A 67 7.95 1.95 8.37
C MET A 67 7.60 0.53 7.94
N LYS A 68 7.15 0.32 6.69
CA LYS A 68 6.93 -1.04 6.16
C LYS A 68 8.24 -1.84 6.05
N LEU A 69 9.35 -1.18 5.71
CA LEU A 69 10.66 -1.84 5.69
C LEU A 69 11.08 -2.26 7.11
N VAL A 70 10.94 -1.37 8.08
CA VAL A 70 11.20 -1.64 9.51
C VAL A 70 10.32 -2.80 9.97
N SER A 71 9.01 -2.78 9.70
CA SER A 71 8.09 -3.88 10.04
C SER A 71 8.59 -5.20 9.47
N ARG A 72 8.95 -5.24 8.18
CA ARG A 72 9.44 -6.46 7.55
C ARG A 72 10.75 -6.96 8.17
N VAL A 73 11.70 -6.07 8.45
CA VAL A 73 13.03 -6.44 8.94
C VAL A 73 12.99 -6.88 10.40
N PHE A 74 12.23 -6.18 11.26
CA PHE A 74 12.24 -6.41 12.70
C PHE A 74 11.12 -7.34 13.16
N LEU A 75 9.93 -7.26 12.56
CA LEU A 75 8.78 -8.08 12.93
C LEU A 75 8.62 -9.32 12.04
N GLY A 76 9.44 -9.44 10.98
CA GLY A 76 9.37 -10.55 10.03
C GLY A 76 8.05 -10.63 9.25
N SER A 77 7.18 -9.63 9.40
CA SER A 77 5.81 -9.65 8.88
C SER A 77 5.50 -8.38 8.10
N GLY A 78 4.65 -8.55 7.10
CA GLY A 78 4.00 -7.48 6.36
C GLY A 78 2.51 -7.77 6.34
N TYR A 79 1.71 -6.71 6.34
CA TYR A 79 0.26 -6.80 6.26
C TYR A 79 -0.22 -6.13 4.97
N PHE A 80 -1.37 -6.61 4.49
CA PHE A 80 -2.07 -6.01 3.36
C PHE A 80 -2.71 -4.70 3.81
N SER A 81 -2.67 -3.69 2.95
CA SER A 81 -3.22 -2.37 3.25
C SER A 81 -4.13 -1.89 2.11
N GLY A 82 -4.97 -2.80 1.61
CA GLY A 82 -6.17 -2.48 0.85
C GLY A 82 -6.04 -2.57 -0.67
N SER A 83 -4.86 -2.24 -1.20
CA SER A 83 -4.61 -2.09 -2.64
C SER A 83 -3.16 -2.44 -2.99
N ASN A 84 -2.81 -2.33 -4.27
CA ASN A 84 -1.51 -2.68 -4.85
C ASN A 84 -0.89 -3.98 -4.30
N ALA A 85 -1.70 -5.02 -4.13
CA ALA A 85 -1.23 -6.29 -3.59
C ALA A 85 -1.61 -7.47 -4.47
N LEU A 86 -0.74 -8.48 -4.46
CA LEU A 86 -1.01 -9.77 -5.09
C LEU A 86 -1.25 -10.81 -3.99
N TRP A 87 -2.29 -11.62 -4.16
CA TRP A 87 -2.69 -12.67 -3.22
C TRP A 87 -2.82 -14.00 -3.95
N LYS A 88 -2.42 -15.09 -3.29
CA LYS A 88 -2.79 -16.44 -3.69
C LYS A 88 -4.31 -16.61 -3.51
N THR A 89 -4.99 -17.07 -4.56
CA THR A 89 -6.46 -17.08 -4.62
C THR A 89 -7.08 -18.05 -3.62
N ASP A 90 -6.44 -19.20 -3.41
CA ASP A 90 -6.84 -20.21 -2.43
C ASP A 90 -6.74 -19.70 -1.00
N VAL A 91 -5.66 -18.99 -0.66
CA VAL A 91 -5.50 -18.36 0.65
C VAL A 91 -6.54 -17.27 0.84
N LEU A 92 -6.69 -16.35 -0.12
CA LEU A 92 -7.66 -15.26 -0.03
C LEU A 92 -9.11 -15.75 0.09
N ALA A 93 -9.46 -16.82 -0.62
CA ALA A 93 -10.80 -17.41 -0.53
C ALA A 93 -11.11 -18.07 0.82
N SER A 94 -10.07 -18.43 1.59
CA SER A 94 -10.22 -18.97 2.94
C SER A 94 -10.35 -17.90 4.03
N ARG A 95 -10.27 -16.62 3.65
CA ARG A 95 -10.28 -15.48 4.56
C ARG A 95 -11.64 -14.79 4.54
N ASP A 96 -12.11 -14.40 5.73
CA ASP A 96 -13.36 -13.65 5.88
C ASP A 96 -13.07 -12.15 6.00
N PHE A 97 -13.83 -11.35 5.25
CA PHE A 97 -13.79 -9.89 5.34
C PHE A 97 -14.91 -9.40 6.27
N SER A 98 -14.54 -8.60 7.26
CA SER A 98 -15.50 -8.01 8.18
C SER A 98 -16.30 -6.90 7.49
N VAL A 99 -17.61 -7.08 7.36
CA VAL A 99 -18.50 -6.10 6.73
C VAL A 99 -18.67 -4.84 7.58
N THR A 100 -18.30 -4.90 8.86
CA THR A 100 -18.42 -3.79 9.82
C THR A 100 -17.11 -3.06 10.08
N ALA A 101 -15.97 -3.64 9.68
CA ALA A 101 -14.68 -2.97 9.80
C ALA A 101 -14.51 -1.92 8.70
N GLN A 102 -13.76 -0.85 9.01
CA GLN A 102 -13.36 0.17 8.04
C GLN A 102 -11.93 -0.07 7.51
N THR A 103 -11.25 -1.08 8.04
CA THR A 103 -9.88 -1.52 7.73
C THR A 103 -9.84 -3.05 7.67
N GLU A 104 -10.84 -3.63 7.01
CA GLU A 104 -11.05 -5.08 6.89
C GLU A 104 -9.86 -5.78 6.20
N ASP A 105 -9.13 -5.03 5.38
CA ASP A 105 -7.91 -5.42 4.68
C ASP A 105 -6.75 -5.73 5.64
N VAL A 106 -6.51 -4.85 6.61
CA VAL A 106 -5.48 -5.02 7.65
C VAL A 106 -5.90 -6.12 8.61
N ASP A 107 -7.17 -6.13 9.02
CA ASP A 107 -7.71 -7.13 9.94
C ASP A 107 -7.61 -8.53 9.34
N MET A 108 -7.98 -8.70 8.06
CA MET A 108 -7.86 -9.97 7.34
C MET A 108 -6.42 -10.47 7.26
N ALA A 109 -5.46 -9.56 7.11
CA ALA A 109 -4.05 -9.92 6.95
C ALA A 109 -3.36 -10.35 8.25
N ILE A 110 -3.92 -9.97 9.41
CA ILE A 110 -3.36 -10.27 10.74
C ILE A 110 -3.97 -11.55 11.34
N GLN A 111 -5.12 -12.01 10.83
CA GLN A 111 -5.77 -13.27 11.24
C GLN A 111 -4.89 -14.51 10.97
#